data_AF-A0A0U0RJF2-F1
#
_entry.id   AF-A0A0U0RJF2-F1
#
_cell.length_a   1.000
_cell.length_b   1.000
_cell.length_c   1.000
_cell.angle_alpha   90.00
_cell.angle_beta   90.00
_cell.angle_gamma   90.00
#
_symmetry.space_group_name_H-M   'P 1'
#
loop_
_entity.id
_entity.type
_entity.pdbx_description
1 polymer ?
#
loop_
_entity_poly.entity_id
_entity_poly.type
_entity_poly.pdbx_seq_one_letter_code
_entity_poly.pdbx_strand_id
1 'polypeptide(L)'
;MVDRQSGRCIATSAWETLEAMRASVERVAPIRDRAALMFAGSARVEEWDIALLHRDHPSHEGACVRATWLKVVPDQLGRSLEFYRTSVLPELESLDGFCSASLMVDHPACRRAVSCSTFDSMDAMARNRDRASELRSRRVRELGAEVLDVAEFELAIAHLRVPELV
;
A
#
# COMPACT_ATOMS: atom_id res chain seq x y z
N MET A 1 0.78 -9.17 3.90
CA MET A 1 2.02 -8.97 3.14
C MET A 1 3.21 -9.40 4.00
N VAL A 2 4.15 -10.13 3.43
CA VAL A 2 5.29 -10.75 4.15
C VAL A 2 6.58 -10.52 3.38
N ASP A 3 7.61 -10.01 4.05
CA ASP A 3 8.98 -10.08 3.59
C ASP A 3 9.67 -11.21 4.37
N ARG A 4 9.92 -12.33 3.69
CA ARG A 4 10.52 -13.52 4.30
C ARG A 4 12.00 -13.35 4.65
N GLN A 5 12.69 -12.38 4.05
CA GLN A 5 14.11 -12.14 4.33
C GLN A 5 14.29 -11.39 5.64
N SER A 6 13.52 -10.31 5.85
CA SER A 6 13.58 -9.53 7.10
C SER A 6 12.65 -10.05 8.20
N GLY A 7 11.67 -10.89 7.86
CA GLY A 7 10.59 -11.29 8.76
C GLY A 7 9.52 -10.20 8.95
N ARG A 8 9.62 -9.06 8.24
CA ARG A 8 8.65 -7.97 8.33
C ARG A 8 7.31 -8.38 7.74
N CYS A 9 6.26 -8.25 8.53
CA CYS A 9 4.88 -8.52 8.11
C CYS A 9 4.03 -7.26 8.22
N ILE A 10 3.15 -7.05 7.24
CA ILE A 10 2.12 -6.01 7.25
C ILE A 10 0.77 -6.70 7.03
N ALA A 11 -0.14 -6.53 7.98
CA ALA A 11 -1.53 -6.94 7.88
C ALA A 11 -2.39 -5.67 7.73
N THR A 12 -3.25 -5.67 6.73
CA THR A 12 -4.16 -4.55 6.45
C THR A 12 -5.59 -5.04 6.58
N SER A 13 -6.38 -4.32 7.37
CA SER A 13 -7.82 -4.48 7.50
C SER A 13 -8.49 -3.13 7.23
N ALA A 14 -9.71 -3.15 6.70
CA ALA A 14 -10.43 -1.95 6.31
C ALA A 14 -11.87 -1.98 6.80
N TRP A 15 -12.43 -0.80 7.00
CA TRP A 15 -13.79 -0.57 7.45
C TRP A 15 -14.41 0.55 6.62
N GLU A 16 -15.73 0.57 6.52
CA GLU A 16 -16.45 1.66 5.85
C GLU A 16 -16.35 2.99 6.61
N THR A 17 -16.20 2.93 7.94
CA THR A 17 -16.13 4.12 8.80
C THR A 17 -15.04 4.01 9.86
N LEU A 18 -14.51 5.17 10.26
CA LEU A 18 -13.56 5.29 11.37
C LEU A 18 -14.15 4.80 12.69
N GLU A 19 -15.45 5.01 12.90
CA GLU A 19 -16.16 4.52 14.08
C GLU A 19 -16.19 3.00 14.13
N ALA A 20 -16.52 2.33 13.02
CA ALA A 20 -16.53 0.87 12.94
C ALA A 20 -15.13 0.28 13.16
N MET A 21 -14.08 0.94 12.66
CA MET A 21 -12.69 0.59 12.94
C MET A 21 -12.40 0.68 14.44
N ARG A 22 -12.69 1.83 15.06
CA ARG A 22 -12.41 2.06 16.50
C ARG A 22 -13.20 1.10 17.39
N ALA A 23 -14.46 0.82 17.06
CA ALA A 23 -15.29 -0.16 17.78
C ALA A 23 -14.77 -1.61 17.66
N SER A 24 -13.89 -1.90 16.70
CA SER A 24 -13.28 -3.23 16.54
C SER A 24 -12.01 -3.45 17.37
N VAL A 25 -11.41 -2.38 17.94
CA VAL A 25 -10.08 -2.42 18.57
C VAL A 25 -9.99 -3.51 19.64
N GLU A 26 -10.96 -3.59 20.54
CA GLU A 26 -10.96 -4.59 21.62
C GLU A 26 -11.06 -6.02 21.10
N ARG A 27 -11.79 -6.25 20.00
CA ARG A 27 -11.93 -7.57 19.38
C ARG A 27 -10.69 -8.00 18.60
N VAL A 28 -9.98 -7.05 17.99
CA VAL A 28 -8.79 -7.31 17.18
C VAL A 28 -7.52 -7.39 18.03
N ALA A 29 -7.49 -6.74 19.20
CA ALA A 29 -6.33 -6.72 20.09
C ALA A 29 -5.77 -8.13 20.42
N PRO A 30 -6.58 -9.13 20.85
CA PRO A 30 -6.07 -10.47 21.13
C PRO A 30 -5.44 -11.17 19.91
N ILE A 31 -5.97 -10.90 18.70
CA ILE A 31 -5.44 -11.47 17.45
C ILE A 31 -4.07 -10.88 17.16
N ARG A 32 -3.95 -9.55 17.27
CA ARG A 32 -2.68 -8.82 17.10
C ARG A 32 -1.64 -9.26 18.11
N ASP A 33 -2.02 -9.38 19.38
CA ASP A 33 -1.09 -9.72 20.47
C ASP A 33 -0.57 -11.15 20.31
N ARG A 34 -1.43 -12.08 19.87
CA ARG A 34 -1.00 -13.43 19.49
C ARG A 34 -0.03 -13.42 18.32
N ALA A 35 -0.29 -12.62 17.28
CA ALA A 35 0.61 -12.50 16.14
C ALA A 35 1.98 -11.95 16.59
N ALA A 36 2.01 -10.88 17.39
CA ALA A 36 3.24 -10.29 17.91
C ALA A 36 4.09 -11.32 18.69
N LEU A 37 3.46 -12.14 19.53
CA LEU A 37 4.12 -13.24 20.25
C LEU A 37 4.72 -14.29 19.29
N MET A 38 4.00 -14.68 18.25
CA MET A 38 4.48 -15.66 17.26
C MET A 38 5.71 -15.16 16.49
N PHE A 39 5.79 -13.85 16.23
CA PHE A 39 6.94 -13.22 15.57
C PHE A 39 8.05 -12.81 16.53
N ALA A 40 7.93 -13.11 17.83
CA ALA A 40 8.84 -12.66 18.89
C ALA A 40 9.17 -11.15 18.80
N GLY A 41 8.16 -10.34 18.45
CA GLY A 41 8.32 -8.93 18.10
C GLY A 41 7.22 -8.04 18.65
N SER A 42 7.23 -6.78 18.22
CA SER A 42 6.20 -5.79 18.57
C SER A 42 5.31 -5.48 17.36
N ALA A 43 4.00 -5.33 17.59
CA ALA A 43 3.08 -4.85 16.57
C ALA A 43 2.93 -3.32 16.67
N ARG A 44 3.04 -2.63 15.53
CA ARG A 44 2.70 -1.21 15.39
C ARG A 44 1.36 -1.09 14.68
N VAL A 45 0.42 -0.36 15.27
CA VAL A 45 -0.87 -0.04 14.64
C VAL A 45 -0.80 1.38 14.09
N GLU A 46 -1.25 1.57 12.85
CA GLU A 46 -1.43 2.88 12.24
C GLU A 46 -2.79 2.94 11.56
N GLU A 47 -3.41 4.11 11.63
CA GLU A 47 -4.67 4.41 10.96
C GLU A 47 -4.37 5.08 9.61
N TRP A 48 -5.04 4.64 8.55
CA TRP A 48 -4.82 5.14 7.20
C TRP A 48 -6.17 5.29 6.48
N ASP A 49 -6.34 6.41 5.79
CA ASP A 49 -7.46 6.66 4.90
C ASP A 49 -7.14 6.11 3.50
N ILE A 50 -8.07 5.34 2.91
CA ILE A 50 -7.92 4.80 1.55
C ILE A 50 -8.34 5.88 0.56
N ALA A 51 -7.37 6.60 0.00
CA ALA A 51 -7.62 7.71 -0.91
C ALA A 51 -7.88 7.27 -2.36
N LEU A 52 -7.36 6.09 -2.73
CA LEU A 52 -7.59 5.47 -4.03
C LEU A 52 -7.43 3.95 -3.91
N LEU A 53 -8.25 3.23 -4.68
CA LEU A 53 -8.08 1.81 -4.93
C LEU A 53 -8.55 1.49 -6.34
N HIS A 54 -7.62 1.07 -7.20
CA HIS A 54 -7.87 0.64 -8.58
C HIS A 54 -7.56 -0.85 -8.72
N ARG A 55 -8.37 -1.57 -9.50
CA ARG A 55 -8.15 -2.99 -9.81
C ARG A 55 -8.24 -3.24 -11.32
N ASP A 56 -7.23 -3.87 -11.87
CA ASP A 56 -7.26 -4.41 -13.22
C ASP A 56 -7.84 -5.84 -13.21
N HIS A 57 -7.25 -6.72 -12.40
CA HIS A 57 -7.71 -8.10 -12.23
C HIS A 57 -7.43 -8.65 -10.81
N PRO A 58 -8.08 -9.77 -10.40
CA PRO A 58 -7.84 -10.37 -9.10
C PRO A 58 -6.40 -10.90 -8.95
N SER A 59 -5.74 -10.57 -7.85
CA SER A 59 -4.47 -11.19 -7.48
C SER A 59 -4.67 -12.65 -7.07
N HIS A 60 -3.69 -13.51 -7.36
CA HIS A 60 -3.71 -14.94 -7.06
C HIS A 60 -2.55 -15.35 -6.13
N GLU A 61 -2.48 -16.64 -5.78
CA GLU A 61 -1.34 -17.18 -5.03
C GLU A 61 -0.03 -16.94 -5.79
N GLY A 62 1.00 -16.44 -5.11
CA GLY A 62 2.26 -16.02 -5.73
C GLY A 62 2.35 -14.52 -6.05
N ALA A 63 1.23 -13.80 -5.93
CA ALA A 63 1.22 -12.35 -6.07
C ALA A 63 2.11 -11.65 -5.03
N CYS A 64 2.58 -10.47 -5.40
CA CYS A 64 3.47 -9.67 -4.59
C CYS A 64 3.09 -8.19 -4.62
N VAL A 65 3.55 -7.43 -3.64
CA VAL A 65 3.25 -6.00 -3.51
C VAL A 65 4.53 -5.22 -3.35
N ARG A 66 4.67 -4.14 -4.12
CA ARG A 66 5.66 -3.10 -3.86
C ARG A 66 4.97 -1.94 -3.14
N ALA A 67 5.44 -1.65 -1.93
CA ALA A 67 4.97 -0.51 -1.14
C ALA A 67 6.02 0.62 -1.17
N THR A 68 5.58 1.83 -1.51
CA THR A 68 6.39 3.05 -1.51
C THR A 68 5.81 4.01 -0.50
N TRP A 69 6.56 4.27 0.58
CA TRP A 69 6.19 5.27 1.58
C TRP A 69 6.68 6.64 1.14
N LEU A 70 5.81 7.62 1.28
CA LEU A 70 5.99 8.99 0.82
C LEU A 70 5.73 9.93 1.99
N LYS A 71 6.52 10.98 2.10
CA LYS A 71 6.17 12.18 2.85
C LYS A 71 5.40 13.10 1.92
N VAL A 72 4.26 13.59 2.39
CA VAL A 72 3.37 14.48 1.65
C VAL A 72 3.14 15.77 2.43
N VAL A 73 2.78 16.83 1.72
CA VAL A 73 2.40 18.11 2.31
C VAL A 73 0.87 18.16 2.41
N PRO A 74 0.27 18.26 3.61
CA PRO A 74 -1.18 18.25 3.78
C PRO A 74 -1.92 19.19 2.84
N ASP A 75 -1.43 20.43 2.70
CA ASP A 75 -2.03 21.47 1.86
C ASP A 75 -1.99 21.16 0.36
N GLN A 76 -1.12 20.24 -0.07
CA GLN A 76 -1.00 19.81 -1.47
C GLN A 76 -1.64 18.45 -1.72
N LEU A 77 -2.20 17.79 -0.70
CA LEU A 77 -2.64 16.40 -0.78
C LEU A 77 -3.64 16.17 -1.91
N GLY A 78 -4.66 17.03 -2.04
CA GLY A 78 -5.67 16.90 -3.10
C GLY A 78 -5.05 16.92 -4.51
N ARG A 79 -4.08 17.82 -4.75
CA ARG A 79 -3.34 17.90 -6.00
C ARG A 79 -2.46 16.67 -6.23
N SER A 80 -1.77 16.19 -5.19
CA SER A 80 -0.95 14.99 -5.27
C SER A 80 -1.79 13.74 -5.58
N LEU A 81 -2.97 13.61 -4.97
CA LEU A 81 -3.91 12.51 -5.27
C LEU A 81 -4.39 12.55 -6.72
N GLU A 82 -4.73 13.74 -7.22
CA GLU A 82 -5.15 13.89 -8.62
C GLU A 82 -4.03 13.59 -9.61
N PHE A 83 -2.81 14.05 -9.31
CA PHE A 83 -1.64 13.72 -10.11
C PHE A 83 -1.34 12.21 -10.10
N TYR A 84 -1.50 11.56 -8.95
CA TYR A 84 -1.35 10.11 -8.85
C TYR A 84 -2.35 9.39 -9.78
N ARG A 85 -3.64 9.78 -9.72
CA ARG A 85 -4.70 9.21 -10.58
C ARG A 85 -4.40 9.38 -12.06
N THR A 86 -4.05 10.59 -12.47
CA THR A 86 -3.99 10.96 -13.89
C THR A 86 -2.65 10.62 -14.55
N SER A 87 -1.57 10.52 -13.77
CA SER A 87 -0.21 10.41 -14.30
C SER A 87 0.56 9.18 -13.82
N VAL A 88 0.36 8.74 -12.57
CA VAL A 88 1.11 7.60 -12.01
C VAL A 88 0.38 6.29 -12.27
N LEU A 89 -0.92 6.25 -12.00
CA LEU A 89 -1.73 5.04 -12.13
C LEU A 89 -1.68 4.44 -13.56
N PRO A 90 -1.83 5.21 -14.66
CA PRO A 90 -1.75 4.65 -16.01
C PRO A 90 -0.37 4.06 -16.34
N GLU A 91 0.70 4.64 -15.80
CA GLU A 91 2.04 4.08 -15.99
C GLU A 91 2.21 2.76 -15.21
N LEU A 92 1.60 2.63 -14.02
CA LEU A 92 1.59 1.38 -13.25
C LEU A 92 0.78 0.29 -13.95
N GLU A 93 -0.40 0.62 -14.47
CA GLU A 93 -1.25 -0.30 -15.25
C GLU A 93 -0.52 -0.86 -16.47
N SER A 94 0.37 -0.08 -17.07
CA SER A 94 1.15 -0.52 -18.23
C SER A 94 2.32 -1.48 -17.89
N LEU A 95 2.55 -1.79 -16.61
CA LEU A 95 3.60 -2.70 -16.17
C LEU A 95 3.14 -4.15 -16.26
N ASP A 96 4.05 -5.03 -16.68
CA ASP A 96 3.77 -6.47 -16.82
C ASP A 96 3.27 -7.07 -15.50
N GLY A 97 2.15 -7.79 -15.57
CA GLY A 97 1.52 -8.45 -14.42
C GLY A 97 0.96 -7.52 -13.35
N PHE A 98 0.64 -6.26 -13.64
CA PHE A 98 -0.04 -5.35 -12.70
C PHE A 98 -1.46 -5.84 -12.38
N CYS A 99 -1.78 -6.06 -11.10
CA CYS A 99 -3.14 -6.47 -10.68
C CYS A 99 -3.97 -5.31 -10.13
N SER A 100 -3.36 -4.47 -9.28
CA SER A 100 -4.06 -3.40 -8.57
C SER A 100 -3.10 -2.36 -8.01
N ALA A 101 -3.65 -1.17 -7.73
CA ALA A 101 -2.95 -0.12 -6.98
C ALA A 101 -3.84 0.45 -5.88
N SER A 102 -3.27 0.70 -4.71
CA SER A 102 -3.92 1.46 -3.65
C SER A 102 -3.03 2.62 -3.21
N LEU A 103 -3.65 3.77 -2.92
CA LEU A 103 -2.98 4.88 -2.26
C LEU A 103 -3.69 5.17 -0.94
N MET A 104 -2.92 5.11 0.14
CA MET A 104 -3.42 5.38 1.48
C MET A 104 -2.67 6.58 2.09
N VAL A 105 -3.36 7.36 2.92
CA VAL A 105 -2.81 8.56 3.59
C VAL A 105 -2.95 8.38 5.09
N ASP A 106 -1.95 8.78 5.87
CA ASP A 106 -1.97 8.56 7.31
C ASP A 106 -3.01 9.45 8.01
N HIS A 107 -3.79 8.83 8.89
CA HIS A 107 -4.81 9.51 9.66
C HIS A 107 -4.32 9.79 11.10
N PRO A 108 -4.63 10.94 11.71
CA PRO A 108 -5.29 12.12 11.15
C PRO A 108 -4.29 13.15 10.57
N ALA A 109 -2.99 12.82 10.55
CA ALA A 109 -1.94 13.80 10.31
C ALA A 109 -1.83 14.26 8.86
N CYS A 110 -2.17 13.38 7.89
CA CYS A 110 -2.07 13.64 6.45
C CYS A 110 -0.68 14.08 5.97
N ARG A 111 0.38 13.53 6.59
CA ARG A 111 1.79 13.84 6.31
C ARG A 111 2.56 12.70 5.65
N ARG A 112 1.97 11.51 5.62
CA ARG A 112 2.54 10.33 4.99
C ARG A 112 1.51 9.71 4.07
N ALA A 113 1.98 9.18 2.96
CA ALA A 113 1.19 8.34 2.08
C ALA A 113 1.94 7.03 1.82
N VAL A 114 1.21 5.98 1.49
CA VAL A 114 1.80 4.73 0.99
C VAL A 114 1.07 4.32 -0.28
N SER A 115 1.83 4.21 -1.37
CA SER A 115 1.37 3.62 -2.62
C SER A 115 1.76 2.16 -2.63
N CYS A 116 0.77 1.28 -2.78
CA CYS A 116 0.98 -0.16 -2.94
C CYS A 116 0.58 -0.55 -4.36
N SER A 117 1.50 -1.15 -5.10
CA SER A 117 1.22 -1.76 -6.41
C SER A 117 1.35 -3.27 -6.28
N THR A 118 0.30 -3.99 -6.64
CA THR A 118 0.25 -5.45 -6.61
C THR A 118 0.56 -6.01 -8.00
N PHE A 119 1.35 -7.07 -8.04
CA PHE A 119 1.70 -7.79 -9.26
C PHE A 119 1.45 -9.29 -9.12
N ASP A 120 1.28 -9.97 -10.24
CA ASP A 120 1.01 -11.41 -10.34
C ASP A 120 2.11 -12.28 -9.73
N SER A 121 3.36 -11.83 -9.84
CA SER A 121 4.50 -12.61 -9.37
C SER A 121 5.71 -11.74 -9.05
N MET A 122 6.60 -12.27 -8.20
CA MET A 122 7.90 -11.67 -7.90
C MET A 122 8.73 -11.45 -9.18
N ASP A 123 8.63 -12.35 -10.16
CA ASP A 123 9.36 -12.23 -11.44
C ASP A 123 8.84 -11.07 -12.28
N ALA A 124 7.51 -10.89 -12.38
CA ALA A 124 6.91 -9.74 -13.05
C ALA A 124 7.36 -8.43 -12.37
N MET A 125 7.29 -8.37 -11.04
CA MET A 125 7.73 -7.22 -10.26
C MET A 125 9.24 -6.93 -10.44
N ALA A 126 10.07 -7.97 -10.54
CA ALA A 126 11.50 -7.85 -10.79
C ALA A 126 11.82 -7.34 -12.20
N ARG A 127 11.13 -7.84 -13.24
CA ARG A 127 11.25 -7.32 -14.62
C ARG A 127 10.91 -5.83 -14.70
N ASN A 128 9.94 -5.39 -13.90
CA ASN A 128 9.51 -4.00 -13.84
C ASN A 128 10.36 -3.10 -12.93
N ARG A 129 11.41 -3.62 -12.27
CA ARG A 129 12.14 -2.90 -11.20
C ARG A 129 12.71 -1.56 -11.69
N ASP A 130 13.42 -1.57 -12.81
CA ASP A 130 14.08 -0.38 -13.34
C ASP A 130 13.06 0.66 -13.79
N ARG A 131 12.07 0.25 -14.59
CA ARG A 131 10.97 1.12 -15.04
C ARG A 131 10.19 1.72 -13.88
N ALA A 132 9.91 0.94 -12.83
CA ALA A 132 9.25 1.44 -11.63
C ALA A 132 10.13 2.41 -10.83
N SER A 133 11.46 2.18 -10.80
CA SER A 133 12.42 3.09 -10.17
C SER A 133 12.53 4.42 -10.91
N GLU A 134 12.57 4.38 -12.23
CA GLU A 134 12.52 5.56 -13.09
C GLU A 134 11.20 6.32 -12.93
N LEU A 135 10.07 5.61 -12.94
CA LEU A 135 8.74 6.19 -12.71
C LEU A 135 8.73 6.97 -11.39
N ARG A 136 9.15 6.34 -10.28
CA ARG A 136 9.26 7.01 -8.98
C ARG A 136 10.19 8.23 -9.05
N SER A 137 11.39 8.07 -9.60
CA SER A 137 12.40 9.14 -9.65
C SER A 137 11.95 10.35 -10.47
N ARG A 138 11.16 10.15 -11.54
CA ARG A 138 10.58 11.21 -12.35
C ARG A 138 9.37 11.86 -11.66
N ARG A 139 8.43 11.05 -11.19
CA ARG A 139 7.10 11.50 -10.75
C ARG A 139 7.07 12.01 -9.31
N VAL A 140 7.95 11.57 -8.42
CA VAL A 140 7.96 11.99 -7.00
C VAL A 140 8.16 13.50 -6.85
N ARG A 141 9.03 14.10 -7.66
CA ARG A 141 9.22 15.56 -7.67
C ARG A 141 7.97 16.29 -8.15
N GLU A 142 7.31 15.78 -9.18
CA GLU A 142 6.08 16.35 -9.74
C GLU A 142 4.88 16.21 -8.77
N LEU A 143 4.85 15.10 -8.00
CA LEU A 143 3.89 14.85 -6.93
C LEU A 143 4.06 15.81 -5.74
N GLY A 144 5.21 16.51 -5.64
CA GLY A 144 5.55 17.34 -4.48
C GLY A 144 5.81 16.52 -3.21
N ALA A 145 6.18 15.25 -3.37
CA ALA A 145 6.41 14.31 -2.28
C ALA A 145 7.89 13.92 -2.17
N GLU A 146 8.25 13.29 -1.06
CA GLU A 146 9.58 12.72 -0.83
C GLU A 146 9.43 11.23 -0.55
N VAL A 147 10.22 10.37 -1.21
CA VAL A 147 10.21 8.92 -0.93
C VAL A 147 10.96 8.66 0.37
N LEU A 148 10.29 8.02 1.32
CA LEU A 148 10.84 7.65 2.62
C LEU A 148 11.40 6.23 2.64
N ASP A 149 10.68 5.29 2.03
CA ASP A 149 11.04 3.87 2.02
C ASP A 149 10.38 3.17 0.83
N VAL A 150 11.00 2.08 0.36
CA VAL A 150 10.42 1.17 -0.63
C VAL A 150 10.70 -0.25 -0.18
N ALA A 151 9.66 -1.07 -0.09
CA ALA A 151 9.80 -2.48 0.23
C ALA A 151 8.90 -3.35 -0.64
N GLU A 152 9.37 -4.55 -0.90
CA GLU A 152 8.70 -5.57 -1.70
C GLU A 152 8.29 -6.72 -0.78
N PHE A 153 7.07 -7.22 -0.96
CA PHE A 153 6.48 -8.23 -0.09
C PHE A 153 5.74 -9.26 -0.94
N GLU A 154 5.69 -10.49 -0.44
CA GLU A 154 4.71 -11.47 -0.88
C GLU A 154 3.31 -11.10 -0.36
N LEU A 155 2.29 -11.28 -1.21
CA LEU A 155 0.90 -11.15 -0.85
C LEU A 155 0.33 -12.49 -0.36
N ALA A 156 0.71 -12.89 0.86
CA ALA A 156 0.26 -14.16 1.43
C ALA A 156 -1.27 -14.27 1.64
N ILE A 157 -1.97 -13.15 1.81
CA ILE A 157 -3.44 -13.09 1.96
C ILE A 157 -3.97 -11.93 1.12
N ALA A 158 -4.77 -12.24 0.10
CA ALA A 158 -5.37 -11.28 -0.82
C ALA A 158 -6.89 -11.13 -0.63
N HIS A 159 -7.33 -10.69 0.55
CA HIS A 159 -8.76 -10.65 0.92
C HIS A 159 -9.26 -9.26 1.33
N LEU A 160 -8.76 -8.20 0.69
CA LEU A 160 -9.22 -6.84 0.98
C LEU A 160 -10.49 -6.51 0.16
N ARG A 161 -11.65 -6.56 0.82
CA ARG A 161 -12.98 -6.32 0.22
C ARG A 161 -13.39 -4.84 0.25
N VAL A 162 -12.47 -3.96 -0.11
CA VAL A 162 -12.77 -2.53 -0.28
C VAL A 162 -13.28 -2.32 -1.70
N PRO A 163 -14.40 -1.61 -1.95
CA PRO A 163 -14.87 -1.33 -3.31
C PRO A 163 -13.82 -0.55 -4.10
N GLU A 164 -13.96 -0.51 -5.42
CA GLU A 164 -13.09 0.34 -6.23
C GLU A 164 -13.39 1.83 -5.96
N LEU A 165 -12.33 2.65 -5.90
CA LEU A 165 -12.35 4.06 -5.53
C LEU A 165 -11.49 4.86 -6.52
N VAL A 166 -11.89 4.86 -7.79
CA VAL A 166 -11.29 5.62 -8.90
C VAL A 166 -12.25 6.66 -9.45
#